data_AF-R2QFG0-F1
#
_entry.id   AF-R2QFG0-F1
#
_cell.length_a   1.000
_cell.length_b   1.000
_cell.length_c   1.000
_cell.angle_alpha   90.00
_cell.angle_beta   90.00
_cell.angle_gamma   90.00
#
_symmetry.space_group_name_H-M   'P 1'
#
loop_
_entity.id
_entity.type
_entity.pdbx_description
1 polymer ?
#
loop_
_entity_poly.entity_id
_entity_poly.type
_entity_poly.pdbx_seq_one_letter_code
_entity_poly.pdbx_strand_id
1 'polypeptide(L)'
;MVNNTKIKGYSFITDEYQAIATWKEFFINVIRQIADINLNPLIELSKIESPNGLAGIFSNKLNTKNSEVVEGIYVHTSLSNWSKMNYIRQLLDLYKVKCDSLMVDVMVYENKEG
;
A
#
# COMPACT_ATOMS: atom_id res chain seq x y z
N MET A 1 6.17 -15.61 -16.27
CA MET A 1 6.17 -16.33 -14.98
C MET A 1 5.43 -15.46 -13.96
N VAL A 2 4.26 -15.88 -13.50
CA VAL A 2 3.59 -15.21 -12.37
C VAL A 2 4.05 -15.97 -11.14
N ASN A 3 5.05 -15.46 -10.43
CA ASN A 3 5.41 -16.01 -9.13
C ASN A 3 4.23 -15.73 -8.20
N ASN A 4 3.46 -16.76 -7.87
CA ASN A 4 2.43 -16.67 -6.84
C ASN A 4 3.16 -16.42 -5.51
N THR A 5 3.10 -15.18 -5.04
CA THR A 5 3.73 -14.75 -3.79
C THR A 5 2.67 -14.49 -2.75
N LYS A 6 2.81 -15.15 -1.60
CA LYS A 6 1.99 -14.89 -0.41
C LYS A 6 2.80 -14.03 0.56
N ILE A 7 2.24 -12.89 0.96
CA ILE A 7 2.82 -12.08 2.02
C ILE A 7 2.61 -12.77 3.38
N LYS A 8 3.61 -12.67 4.26
CA LYS A 8 3.53 -13.13 5.66
C LYS A 8 3.51 -11.98 6.65
N GLY A 9 4.21 -10.91 6.31
CA GLY A 9 4.34 -9.74 7.15
C GLY A 9 5.34 -8.75 6.57
N TYR A 10 5.61 -7.70 7.34
CA TYR A 10 6.56 -6.67 7.00
C TYR A 10 7.08 -5.96 8.25
N SER A 11 8.21 -5.29 8.14
CA SER A 11 8.62 -4.25 9.09
C SER A 11 8.77 -2.93 8.35
N PHE A 12 8.46 -1.85 9.05
CA PHE A 12 8.55 -0.47 8.56
C PHE A 12 8.87 0.43 9.75
N ILE A 13 9.26 1.69 9.53
CA ILE A 13 9.52 2.81 10.49
C ILE A 13 10.00 2.44 11.91
N THR A 14 9.20 1.73 12.70
CA THR A 14 9.50 1.25 14.05
C THR A 14 10.37 -0.01 14.09
N ASP A 15 10.66 -0.63 12.94
CA ASP A 15 11.32 -1.93 12.77
C ASP A 15 10.60 -3.11 13.45
N GLU A 16 9.39 -2.89 13.98
CA GLU A 16 8.57 -3.96 14.55
C GLU A 16 7.91 -4.78 13.44
N TYR A 17 7.99 -6.12 13.56
CA TYR A 17 7.38 -7.02 12.60
C TYR A 17 5.85 -7.05 12.76
N GLN A 18 5.16 -6.79 11.64
CA GLN A 18 3.71 -6.81 11.52
C GLN A 18 3.30 -8.02 10.68
N ALA A 19 2.69 -9.03 11.33
CA ALA A 19 2.14 -10.19 10.64
C ALA A 19 0.88 -9.79 9.84
N ILE A 20 0.78 -10.26 8.59
CA ILE A 20 -0.33 -9.90 7.69
C ILE A 20 -0.73 -11.07 6.80
N ALA A 21 -2.04 -11.23 6.56
CA ALA A 21 -2.55 -12.37 5.80
C ALA A 21 -2.66 -12.07 4.30
N THR A 22 -2.87 -10.80 3.94
CA THR A 22 -3.14 -10.41 2.56
C THR A 22 -2.36 -9.18 2.11
N TRP A 23 -2.08 -9.11 0.81
CA TRP A 23 -1.49 -7.93 0.18
C TRP A 23 -2.39 -6.68 0.28
N LYS A 24 -3.71 -6.87 0.42
CA LYS A 24 -4.66 -5.77 0.64
C LYS A 24 -4.44 -5.15 2.02
N GLU A 25 -4.40 -5.96 3.07
CA GLU A 25 -4.15 -5.48 4.44
C GLU A 25 -2.79 -4.79 4.54
N PHE A 26 -1.75 -5.39 3.95
CA PHE A 26 -0.42 -4.78 3.89
C PHE A 26 -0.44 -3.38 3.28
N PHE A 27 -1.09 -3.24 2.12
CA PHE A 27 -1.17 -1.96 1.44
C PHE A 27 -1.91 -0.90 2.26
N ILE A 28 -3.01 -1.28 2.92
CA ILE A 28 -3.76 -0.38 3.81
C ILE A 28 -2.91 0.04 5.01
N ASN A 29 -2.26 -0.92 5.68
CA ASN A 29 -1.50 -0.66 6.89
C ASN A 29 -0.25 0.19 6.64
N VAL A 30 0.45 -0.02 5.52
CA VAL A 30 1.57 0.85 5.14
C VAL A 30 1.09 2.29 4.89
N ILE A 31 -0.04 2.48 4.21
CA ILE A 31 -0.57 3.82 3.96
C ILE A 31 -1.02 4.50 5.27
N ARG A 32 -1.57 3.74 6.22
CA ARG A 32 -1.87 4.25 7.57
C ARG A 32 -0.63 4.76 8.28
N GLN A 33 0.43 3.96 8.30
CA GLN A 33 1.70 4.37 8.90
C GLN A 33 2.32 5.60 8.20
N ILE A 34 2.15 5.73 6.88
CA ILE A 34 2.54 6.95 6.14
C ILE A 34 1.70 8.16 6.57
N ALA A 35 0.39 7.98 6.76
CA ALA A 35 -0.50 9.03 7.29
C ALA A 35 -0.10 9.47 8.70
N ASP A 36 0.37 8.55 9.54
CA ASP A 36 0.86 8.86 10.90
C ASP A 36 2.12 9.75 10.87
N ILE A 37 2.92 9.72 9.80
CA ILE A 37 4.05 10.66 9.60
C ILE A 37 3.52 12.06 9.30
N ASN A 38 2.65 12.18 8.29
CA ASN A 38 2.07 13.45 7.86
C ASN A 38 0.82 13.22 7.01
N LEU A 39 -0.36 13.59 7.50
CA LEU A 39 -1.61 13.35 6.79
C LEU A 39 -1.81 14.24 5.55
N ASN A 40 -1.19 15.43 5.51
CA ASN A 40 -1.52 16.48 4.54
C ASN A 40 -1.39 16.05 3.07
N PRO A 41 -0.34 15.34 2.62
CA PRO A 41 -0.25 14.90 1.23
C PRO A 41 -1.38 13.95 0.83
N LEU A 42 -1.89 13.09 1.74
CA LEU A 42 -3.04 12.23 1.43
C LEU A 42 -4.34 13.02 1.32
N ILE A 43 -4.52 14.04 2.17
CA ILE A 43 -5.67 14.96 2.06
C ILE A 43 -5.67 15.62 0.68
N GLU A 44 -4.54 16.17 0.25
CA GLU A 44 -4.44 16.83 -1.06
C GLU A 44 -4.66 15.84 -2.21
N LEU A 45 -4.08 14.64 -2.15
CA LEU A 45 -4.32 13.59 -3.14
C LEU A 45 -5.80 13.19 -3.23
N SER A 46 -6.51 13.11 -2.10
CA SER A 46 -7.92 12.71 -2.07
C SER A 46 -8.89 13.73 -2.69
N LYS A 47 -8.46 14.98 -2.84
CA LYS A 47 -9.23 16.07 -3.45
C LYS A 47 -9.09 16.13 -4.97
N ILE A 48 -8.07 15.48 -5.53
CA ILE A 48 -7.76 15.55 -6.96
C ILE A 48 -8.57 14.49 -7.71
N GLU A 49 -9.52 14.94 -8.53
CA GLU A 49 -10.24 14.06 -9.45
C GLU A 49 -9.38 13.75 -10.68
N SER A 50 -8.56 12.70 -10.60
CA SER A 50 -7.74 12.21 -11.71
C SER A 50 -7.78 10.69 -11.75
N PRO A 51 -7.95 10.04 -12.91
CA PRO A 51 -7.86 8.59 -13.02
C PRO A 51 -6.42 8.06 -12.98
N ASN A 52 -5.41 8.93 -13.00
CA ASN A 52 -4.01 8.58 -13.23
C ASN A 52 -3.10 8.95 -12.03
N GLY A 53 -1.98 8.25 -11.92
CA GLY A 53 -0.94 8.50 -10.92
C GLY A 53 -1.40 8.20 -9.49
N LEU A 54 -0.76 8.83 -8.51
CA LEU A 54 -1.10 8.68 -7.08
C LEU A 54 -2.50 9.20 -6.75
N ALA A 55 -2.94 10.31 -7.35
CA ALA A 55 -4.26 10.87 -7.07
C ALA A 55 -5.39 9.87 -7.41
N GLY A 56 -5.23 9.10 -8.50
CA GLY A 56 -6.26 8.15 -8.94
C GLY A 56 -6.49 6.94 -8.04
N ILE A 57 -5.69 6.75 -7.00
CA ILE A 57 -5.95 5.72 -6.00
C ILE A 57 -6.56 6.26 -4.70
N PHE A 58 -6.65 7.58 -4.52
CA PHE A 58 -7.26 8.18 -3.33
C PHE A 58 -8.65 8.76 -3.64
N SER A 59 -9.51 8.78 -2.62
CA SER A 59 -10.85 9.35 -2.72
C SER A 59 -11.34 9.80 -1.35
N ASN A 60 -12.22 10.79 -1.33
CA ASN A 60 -12.97 11.20 -0.15
C ASN A 60 -14.34 10.50 0.00
N LYS A 61 -14.62 9.47 -0.82
CA LYS A 61 -15.88 8.73 -0.82
C LYS A 61 -15.64 7.22 -0.76
N LEU A 62 -16.38 6.53 0.12
CA LEU A 62 -16.41 5.08 0.16
C LEU A 62 -17.04 4.50 -1.11
N ASN A 63 -16.49 3.39 -1.61
CA ASN A 63 -17.10 2.56 -2.63
C ASN A 63 -16.70 1.08 -2.45
N THR A 64 -17.17 0.21 -3.34
CA THR A 64 -16.95 -1.25 -3.24
C THR A 64 -15.51 -1.70 -3.49
N LYS A 65 -14.65 -0.82 -4.02
CA LYS A 65 -13.27 -1.14 -4.43
C LYS A 65 -12.21 -0.43 -3.60
N ASN A 66 -12.59 0.41 -2.65
CA ASN A 66 -11.67 1.12 -1.78
C ASN A 66 -11.81 0.70 -0.31
N SER A 67 -10.91 1.17 0.53
CA SER A 67 -10.94 0.92 1.97
C SER A 67 -10.43 2.16 2.69
N GLU A 68 -11.03 2.45 3.84
CA GLU A 68 -10.69 3.62 4.64
C GLU A 68 -9.30 3.45 5.29
N VAL A 69 -8.42 4.41 5.05
CA VAL A 69 -7.08 4.43 5.66
C VAL A 69 -7.06 5.39 6.85
N VAL A 70 -7.68 6.56 6.70
CA VAL A 70 -7.90 7.58 7.72
C VAL A 70 -9.34 8.06 7.57
N GLU A 71 -9.96 8.57 8.63
CA GLU A 71 -11.33 9.07 8.60
C GLU A 71 -11.57 9.97 7.38
N GLY A 72 -12.49 9.56 6.49
CA GLY A 72 -12.83 10.31 5.29
C GLY A 72 -11.85 10.20 4.12
N ILE A 73 -10.76 9.43 4.24
CA ILE A 73 -9.78 9.17 3.17
C ILE A 73 -9.75 7.67 2.86
N TYR A 74 -10.08 7.35 1.61
CA TYR A 74 -10.18 6.00 1.11
C TYR A 74 -9.13 5.73 0.04
N VAL A 75 -8.56 4.53 0.04
CA VAL A 75 -7.62 4.08 -0.99
C VAL A 75 -8.18 2.92 -1.81
N HIS A 76 -8.02 2.96 -3.14
CA HIS A 76 -8.38 1.87 -4.03
C HIS A 76 -7.52 0.62 -3.76
N THR A 77 -8.16 -0.51 -3.47
CA THR A 77 -7.46 -1.74 -3.01
C THR A 77 -7.49 -2.89 -4.02
N SER A 78 -8.34 -2.81 -5.03
CA SER A 78 -8.51 -3.82 -6.10
C SER A 78 -7.40 -3.74 -7.16
N LEU A 79 -6.15 -3.78 -6.70
CA LEU A 79 -4.93 -3.62 -7.49
C LEU A 79 -4.12 -4.93 -7.53
N SER A 80 -3.26 -5.11 -8.54
CA SER A 80 -2.25 -6.19 -8.50
C SER A 80 -1.25 -5.97 -7.36
N ASN A 81 -0.57 -7.03 -6.89
CA ASN A 81 0.48 -6.89 -5.86
C ASN A 81 1.62 -5.98 -6.34
N TRP A 82 1.98 -6.07 -7.63
CA TRP A 82 2.98 -5.20 -8.23
C TRP A 82 2.54 -3.73 -8.21
N SER A 83 1.29 -3.45 -8.57
CA SER A 83 0.72 -2.10 -8.53
C SER A 83 0.71 -1.54 -7.11
N LYS A 84 0.32 -2.34 -6.11
CA LYS A 84 0.38 -1.96 -4.68
C LYS A 84 1.78 -1.54 -4.27
N MET A 85 2.80 -2.35 -4.57
CA MET A 85 4.19 -2.02 -4.28
C MET A 85 4.66 -0.77 -5.02
N ASN A 86 4.25 -0.57 -6.26
CA ASN A 86 4.62 0.60 -7.05
C ASN A 86 4.03 1.89 -6.45
N TYR A 87 2.78 1.87 -5.98
CA TYR A 87 2.17 3.01 -5.31
C TYR A 87 2.78 3.28 -3.94
N ILE A 88 3.13 2.23 -3.17
CA ILE A 88 3.87 2.40 -1.93
C ILE A 88 5.18 3.14 -2.20
N ARG A 89 5.98 2.71 -3.20
CA ARG A 89 7.25 3.39 -3.53
C ARG A 89 7.05 4.87 -3.86
N GLN A 90 6.07 5.19 -4.70
CA GLN A 90 5.74 6.58 -5.03
C GLN A 90 5.34 7.40 -3.79
N LEU A 91 4.62 6.79 -2.84
CA LEU A 91 4.30 7.45 -1.56
C LEU A 91 5.56 7.63 -0.70
N LEU A 92 6.44 6.64 -0.61
CA LEU A 92 7.70 6.78 0.13
C LEU A 92 8.55 7.93 -0.45
N ASP A 93 8.64 8.01 -1.78
CA ASP A 93 9.33 9.11 -2.47
C ASP A 93 8.70 10.48 -2.17
N LEU A 94 7.36 10.57 -2.24
CA LEU A 94 6.61 11.80 -1.92
C LEU A 94 6.87 12.26 -0.47
N TYR A 95 7.01 11.33 0.46
CA TYR A 95 7.26 11.59 1.87
C TYR A 95 8.75 11.67 2.23
N LYS A 96 9.63 11.49 1.24
CA LYS A 96 11.09 11.43 1.42
C LYS A 96 11.52 10.36 2.42
N VAL A 97 10.76 9.28 2.52
CA VAL A 97 11.08 8.09 3.31
C VAL A 97 11.93 7.16 2.44
N LYS A 98 13.05 6.68 2.96
CA LYS A 98 13.92 5.77 2.20
C LYS A 98 13.21 4.44 1.94
N CYS A 99 13.29 3.94 0.70
CA CYS A 99 12.66 2.67 0.33
C CYS A 99 13.19 1.46 1.12
N ASP A 100 14.43 1.49 1.60
CA ASP A 100 15.05 0.43 2.40
C ASP A 100 14.47 0.32 3.82
N SER A 101 13.73 1.32 4.28
CA SER A 101 13.01 1.26 5.56
C SER A 101 11.82 0.30 5.55
N LEU A 102 11.35 -0.14 4.37
CA LEU A 102 10.26 -1.09 4.23
C LEU A 102 10.79 -2.47 3.85
N MET A 103 10.73 -3.42 4.78
CA MET A 103 11.09 -4.82 4.54
C MET A 103 9.85 -5.69 4.47
N VAL A 104 9.69 -6.45 3.39
CA VAL A 104 8.51 -7.30 3.17
C VAL A 104 8.92 -8.78 3.20
N ASP A 105 8.26 -9.57 4.02
CA ASP A 105 8.44 -11.02 4.11
C ASP A 105 7.40 -11.74 3.23
N VAL A 106 7.88 -12.48 2.23
CA VAL A 106 7.07 -13.18 1.25
C VAL A 106 7.46 -14.66 1.13
N MET A 107 6.45 -15.50 0.95
CA MET A 107 6.61 -16.88 0.52
C MET A 107 6.42 -16.96 -1.00
N VAL A 108 7.42 -17.49 -1.70
CA VAL A 108 7.30 -17.83 -3.12
C VAL A 108 6.87 -19.28 -3.23
N TYR A 109 5.77 -19.55 -3.92
CA TYR A 109 5.43 -20.92 -4.29
C TYR A 109 6.24 -21.28 -5.54
N GLU A 110 7.16 -22.24 -5.41
CA GLU A 110 7.72 -22.89 -6.60
C GLU A 110 6.60 -23.71 -7.25
N ASN A 111 6.29 -23.40 -8.50
CA ASN A 111 5.50 -24.31 -9.31
C ASN A 111 6.38 -25.54 -9.51
N LYS A 112 6.02 -26.66 -8.87
CA LYS A 112 6.54 -27.95 -9.31
C LYS A 112 6.04 -28.14 -10.74
N GLU A 113 6.97 -28.13 -11.69
CA GLU A 113 6.71 -28.62 -13.03
C GLU A 113 6.14 -30.04 -12.89
N GLY A 114 4.88 -30.20 -13.26
CA GLY A 114 4.20 -31.49 -13.34
C GLY A 114 4.37 -32.08 -14.73
#